data_AF-A0A9Q1G2W7-F1
#
_entry.id   AF-A0A9Q1G2W7-F1
#
_cell.length_a   1.000
_cell.length_b   1.000
_cell.length_c   1.000
_cell.angle_alpha   90.00
_cell.angle_beta   90.00
_cell.angle_gamma   90.00
#
_symmetry.space_group_name_H-M   'P 1'
#
loop_
_entity.id
_entity.type
_entity.pdbx_description
1 polymer ?
#
loop_
_entity_poly.entity_id
_entity_poly.type
_entity_poly.pdbx_seq_one_letter_code
_entity_poly.pdbx_strand_id
1 'polypeptide(L)'
;MDAINIASAEKRVLSLEQREYQMDRLEFVRNQLNLLTDDIKKRIKSVTAQVEEKVSNAMAEEICRLSVLIDEFHSDFHPSPHVLKLYKSELLTHIEEGMGKNLAFRCSNAISASVQTSQKDMIDCVQPLLPPAVQSQLHTLIPSRMFDLSYDLNCGSLCSDFQENIEFQFSLGWTSLVNRFLGPANANRALMLVNHNLQVPRPVPITPILTPSTPAGPHPQEGGVSQEELMLTVASGLASLTSRTSMSMVIVGGVVWRSVGWRLIALSMSLYGLVYLYEKLTWTTKAKERAFKRQFVDYAAEKLQLIVSFTSANCSHQVQQEMAATFARLSQQVDQTQTELEGEISRLTAKIQRLETVQSRSKSLRHKATALQSELDSFTAKYLQPQQ
;
A
#
# COMPACT_ATOMS: atom_id res chain seq x y z
N MET A 1 -34.45 38.49 62.26
CA MET A 1 -33.31 37.56 62.13
C MET A 1 -33.74 36.18 61.63
N ASP A 2 -34.80 35.58 62.20
CA ASP A 2 -35.19 34.21 61.87
C ASP A 2 -35.63 34.02 60.42
N ALA A 3 -36.36 34.98 59.85
CA ALA A 3 -36.71 34.96 58.42
C ALA A 3 -35.49 34.87 57.49
N ILE A 4 -34.38 35.53 57.84
CA ILE A 4 -33.14 35.51 57.04
C ILE A 4 -32.40 34.18 57.20
N ASN A 5 -32.37 33.61 58.41
CA ASN A 5 -31.75 32.31 58.68
C ASN A 5 -32.53 31.16 58.00
N ILE A 6 -33.86 31.20 58.06
CA ILE A 6 -34.75 30.22 57.41
C ILE A 6 -34.60 30.31 55.88
N ALA A 7 -34.77 31.49 55.28
CA ALA A 7 -34.63 31.67 53.83
C ALA A 7 -33.22 31.31 53.31
N SER A 8 -32.17 31.60 54.10
CA SER A 8 -30.80 31.21 53.75
C SER A 8 -30.59 29.69 53.83
N ALA A 9 -31.24 29.01 54.78
CA ALA A 9 -31.17 27.56 54.92
C ALA A 9 -31.89 26.86 53.77
N GLU A 10 -33.10 27.30 53.40
CA GLU A 10 -33.86 26.76 52.26
C GLU A 10 -33.09 26.92 50.95
N LYS A 11 -32.54 28.11 50.68
CA LYS A 11 -31.73 28.37 49.49
C LYS A 11 -30.45 27.54 49.45
N ARG A 12 -29.91 27.17 50.62
CA ARG A 12 -28.74 26.28 50.73
C ARG A 12 -29.11 24.85 50.38
N VAL A 13 -30.23 24.34 50.90
CA VAL A 13 -30.74 22.99 50.58
C VAL A 13 -30.99 22.86 49.07
N LEU A 14 -31.71 23.81 48.47
CA LEU A 14 -31.95 23.82 47.02
C LEU A 14 -30.65 23.86 46.20
N SER A 15 -29.65 24.63 46.67
CA SER A 15 -28.35 24.70 45.98
C SER A 15 -27.53 23.42 46.16
N LEU A 16 -27.72 22.67 47.26
CA LEU A 16 -27.09 21.36 47.49
C LEU A 16 -27.70 20.29 46.59
N GLU A 17 -29.02 20.21 46.54
CA GLU A 17 -29.75 19.27 45.68
C GLU A 17 -29.37 19.48 44.20
N GLN A 18 -29.35 20.74 43.74
CA GLN A 18 -28.96 21.05 42.37
C GLN A 18 -27.49 20.71 42.10
N ARG A 19 -26.59 20.80 43.10
CA ARG A 19 -25.18 20.42 42.95
C ARG A 19 -25.04 18.92 42.82
N GLU A 20 -25.71 18.14 43.67
CA GLU A 20 -25.71 16.67 43.59
C GLU A 20 -26.25 16.21 42.23
N TYR A 21 -27.37 16.76 41.78
CA TYR A 21 -27.90 16.46 40.45
C TYR A 21 -26.88 16.71 39.32
N GLN A 22 -26.17 17.84 39.35
CA GLN A 22 -25.15 18.13 38.34
C GLN A 22 -23.93 17.21 38.45
N MET A 23 -23.55 16.79 39.67
CA MET A 23 -22.48 15.83 39.88
C MET A 23 -22.85 14.45 39.32
N ASP A 24 -24.05 13.95 39.62
CA ASP A 24 -24.55 12.67 39.09
C ASP A 24 -24.62 12.69 37.56
N ARG A 25 -25.09 13.80 37.00
CA ARG A 25 -25.14 13.99 35.55
C ARG A 25 -23.74 14.02 34.93
N LEU A 26 -22.78 14.69 35.55
CA LEU A 26 -21.39 14.73 35.09
C LEU A 26 -20.76 13.34 35.11
N GLU A 27 -20.97 12.58 36.19
CA GLU A 27 -20.49 11.20 36.30
C GLU A 27 -21.12 10.30 35.22
N PHE A 28 -22.43 10.42 35.01
CA PHE A 28 -23.12 9.70 33.94
C PHE A 28 -22.53 10.01 32.56
N VAL A 29 -22.36 11.29 32.21
CA VAL A 29 -21.81 11.70 30.91
C VAL A 29 -20.38 11.19 30.71
N ARG A 30 -19.53 11.24 31.75
CA ARG A 30 -18.15 10.71 31.68
C ARG A 30 -18.13 9.20 31.46
N ASN A 31 -18.95 8.46 32.21
CA ASN A 31 -19.01 7.00 32.07
C ASN A 31 -19.54 6.59 30.69
N GLN A 32 -20.58 7.27 30.20
CA GLN A 32 -21.11 7.02 28.86
C GLN A 32 -20.10 7.39 27.76
N LEU A 33 -19.39 8.51 27.89
CA LEU A 33 -18.36 8.89 26.91
C LEU A 33 -17.23 7.86 26.84
N ASN A 34 -16.79 7.32 27.99
CA ASN A 34 -15.76 6.27 28.01
C ASN A 34 -16.23 4.99 27.30
N LEU A 35 -17.46 4.53 27.59
CA LEU A 35 -18.03 3.36 26.93
C LEU A 35 -18.19 3.58 25.42
N LEU A 36 -18.70 4.75 25.04
CA LEU A 36 -18.91 5.13 23.65
C LEU A 36 -17.59 5.27 22.89
N THR A 37 -16.55 5.79 23.54
CA THR A 37 -15.21 5.89 22.96
C THR A 37 -14.68 4.52 22.55
N ASP A 38 -14.84 3.51 23.41
CA ASP A 38 -14.38 2.16 23.11
C ASP A 38 -15.21 1.47 22.04
N ASP A 39 -16.53 1.70 22.03
CA ASP A 39 -17.42 1.21 20.97
C ASP A 39 -17.06 1.81 19.61
N ILE A 40 -16.89 3.14 19.55
CA ILE A 40 -16.50 3.85 18.33
C ILE A 40 -15.15 3.38 17.83
N LYS A 41 -14.16 3.19 18.70
CA LYS A 41 -12.85 2.63 18.30
C LYS A 41 -12.98 1.24 17.67
N LYS A 42 -13.81 0.36 18.25
CA LYS A 42 -14.06 -0.98 17.68
C LYS A 42 -14.75 -0.87 16.33
N ARG A 43 -15.69 0.06 16.20
CA ARG A 43 -16.42 0.28 14.96
C ARG A 43 -15.55 0.85 13.85
N ILE A 44 -14.70 1.83 14.14
CA ILE A 44 -13.69 2.35 13.21
C ILE A 44 -12.84 1.18 12.72
N LYS A 45 -12.28 0.35 13.62
CA LYS A 45 -11.49 -0.83 13.23
C LYS A 45 -12.26 -1.79 12.32
N SER A 46 -13.55 -2.03 12.59
CA SER A 46 -14.39 -2.89 11.76
C SER A 46 -14.62 -2.32 10.36
N VAL A 47 -14.95 -1.03 10.25
CA VAL A 47 -15.17 -0.36 8.96
C VAL A 47 -13.87 -0.31 8.16
N THR A 48 -12.76 0.06 8.80
CA THR A 48 -11.40 0.06 8.23
C THR A 48 -11.03 -1.32 7.66
N ALA A 49 -11.25 -2.41 8.40
CA ALA A 49 -11.00 -3.77 7.90
C ALA A 49 -11.89 -4.15 6.71
N GLN A 50 -13.18 -3.77 6.73
CA GLN A 50 -14.09 -4.00 5.60
C GLN A 50 -13.67 -3.23 4.34
N VAL A 51 -13.17 -2.00 4.51
CA VAL A 51 -12.64 -1.18 3.41
C VAL A 51 -11.40 -1.84 2.81
N GLU A 52 -10.46 -2.29 3.64
CA GLU A 52 -9.26 -2.98 3.20
C GLU A 52 -9.59 -4.23 2.38
N GLU A 53 -10.47 -5.10 2.90
CA GLU A 53 -10.92 -6.29 2.19
C GLU A 53 -11.59 -5.95 0.86
N LYS A 54 -12.47 -4.93 0.85
CA LYS A 54 -13.21 -4.55 -0.36
C LYS A 54 -12.31 -3.96 -1.44
N VAL A 55 -11.36 -3.10 -1.05
CA VAL A 55 -10.38 -2.53 -1.98
C VAL A 55 -9.43 -3.61 -2.49
N SER A 56 -8.98 -4.51 -1.61
CA SER A 56 -8.12 -5.65 -1.99
C SER A 56 -8.81 -6.56 -3.01
N ASN A 57 -10.05 -6.96 -2.76
CA ASN A 57 -10.84 -7.79 -3.67
C ASN A 57 -11.09 -7.09 -5.01
N ALA A 58 -11.48 -5.81 -4.98
CA ALA A 58 -11.68 -5.04 -6.21
C ALA A 58 -10.38 -4.93 -7.02
N MET A 59 -9.25 -4.67 -6.36
CA MET A 59 -7.95 -4.56 -7.01
C MET A 59 -7.51 -5.91 -7.61
N ALA A 60 -7.72 -7.02 -6.92
CA ALA A 60 -7.44 -8.36 -7.45
C ALA A 60 -8.26 -8.67 -8.71
N GLU A 61 -9.55 -8.30 -8.72
CA GLU A 61 -10.39 -8.45 -9.91
C GLU A 61 -9.95 -7.55 -11.06
N GLU A 62 -9.55 -6.30 -10.80
CA GLU A 62 -9.02 -5.40 -11.84
C GLU A 62 -7.67 -5.89 -12.37
N ILE A 63 -6.82 -6.49 -11.54
CA ILE A 63 -5.57 -7.14 -11.98
C ILE A 63 -5.89 -8.31 -12.94
N CYS A 64 -6.90 -9.14 -12.66
CA CYS A 64 -7.31 -10.20 -13.58
C CYS A 64 -7.88 -9.66 -14.91
N ARG A 65 -8.42 -8.44 -14.90
CA ARG A 65 -8.97 -7.75 -16.08
C ARG A 65 -7.99 -6.79 -16.74
N LEU A 66 -6.75 -6.74 -16.28
CA LEU A 66 -5.73 -5.83 -16.78
C LEU A 66 -5.48 -6.01 -18.30
N SER A 67 -5.65 -7.23 -18.80
CA SER A 67 -5.58 -7.54 -20.24
C SER A 67 -6.59 -6.73 -21.07
N VAL A 68 -7.82 -6.56 -20.57
CA VAL A 68 -8.87 -5.80 -21.26
C VAL A 68 -8.52 -4.32 -21.29
N LEU A 69 -8.04 -3.78 -20.17
CA LEU A 69 -7.65 -2.36 -20.06
C LEU A 69 -6.45 -2.04 -20.98
N ILE A 70 -5.49 -2.96 -21.09
CA ILE A 70 -4.32 -2.81 -21.98
C ILE A 70 -4.71 -2.96 -23.46
N ASP A 71 -5.70 -3.80 -23.78
CA ASP A 71 -6.19 -3.96 -25.15
C ASP A 71 -6.99 -2.74 -25.62
N GLU A 72 -7.67 -2.02 -24.71
CA GLU A 72 -8.37 -0.76 -24.99
C GLU A 72 -7.42 0.41 -25.30
N PHE A 73 -6.14 0.29 -24.94
CA PHE A 73 -5.13 1.30 -25.24
C PHE A 73 -4.70 1.27 -26.72
N HIS A 74 -4.95 2.38 -27.42
CA HIS A 74 -4.63 2.59 -28.83
C HIS A 74 -3.66 3.75 -29.02
N SER A 75 -2.36 3.45 -29.15
CA SER A 75 -1.30 4.41 -29.52
C SER A 75 -0.40 3.84 -30.63
N ASP A 76 0.31 4.71 -31.35
CA ASP A 76 1.21 4.32 -32.44
C ASP A 76 2.43 3.55 -31.92
N PHE A 77 2.48 2.25 -32.19
CA PHE A 77 3.57 1.39 -31.77
C PHE A 77 4.73 1.41 -32.76
N HIS A 78 5.88 1.93 -32.33
CA HIS A 78 7.13 1.91 -33.09
C HIS A 78 8.26 1.20 -32.33
N PRO A 79 9.06 0.33 -33.00
CA PRO A 79 10.17 -0.38 -32.36
C PRO A 79 11.36 0.48 -31.93
N SER A 80 11.33 1.79 -32.19
CA SER A 80 12.44 2.69 -31.84
C SER A 80 12.48 2.94 -30.32
N PRO A 81 13.66 2.91 -29.68
CA PRO A 81 13.79 2.94 -28.22
C PRO A 81 13.20 4.20 -27.56
N HIS A 82 13.31 5.35 -28.22
CA HIS A 82 12.77 6.62 -27.71
C HIS A 82 11.23 6.63 -27.71
N VAL A 83 10.61 6.16 -28.79
CA VAL A 83 9.14 6.08 -28.91
C VAL A 83 8.57 4.99 -28.01
N LEU A 84 9.31 3.89 -27.83
CA LEU A 84 8.91 2.79 -26.95
C LEU A 84 8.87 3.22 -25.47
N LYS A 85 9.85 4.04 -25.03
CA LYS A 85 9.82 4.64 -23.69
C LYS A 85 8.61 5.56 -23.49
N LEU A 86 8.27 6.35 -24.51
CA LEU A 86 7.09 7.23 -24.48
C LEU A 86 5.79 6.40 -24.42
N TYR A 87 5.68 5.38 -25.27
CA TYR A 87 4.57 4.43 -25.30
C TYR A 87 4.38 3.74 -23.94
N LYS A 88 5.47 3.28 -23.31
CA LYS A 88 5.44 2.69 -21.97
C LYS A 88 4.92 3.67 -20.91
N SER A 89 5.37 4.93 -20.94
CA SER A 89 4.87 5.93 -19.99
C SER A 89 3.40 6.25 -20.20
N GLU A 90 2.94 6.34 -21.45
CA GLU A 90 1.55 6.61 -21.78
C GLU A 90 0.64 5.43 -21.41
N LEU A 91 1.09 4.21 -21.68
CA LEU A 91 0.39 2.98 -21.27
C LEU A 91 0.29 2.88 -19.74
N LEU A 92 1.35 3.22 -19.01
CA LEU A 92 1.32 3.21 -17.54
C LEU A 92 0.34 4.23 -16.97
N THR A 93 0.33 5.45 -17.51
CA THR A 93 -0.67 6.47 -17.13
C THR A 93 -2.08 6.00 -17.45
N HIS A 94 -2.31 5.39 -18.62
CA HIS A 94 -3.61 4.85 -18.99
C HIS A 94 -4.09 3.74 -18.03
N ILE A 95 -3.20 2.85 -17.62
CA ILE A 95 -3.52 1.79 -16.66
C ILE A 95 -3.82 2.37 -15.30
N GLU A 96 -3.00 3.30 -14.82
CA GLU A 96 -3.18 3.95 -13.51
C GLU A 96 -4.52 4.69 -13.44
N GLU A 97 -4.83 5.49 -14.46
CA GLU A 97 -6.11 6.18 -14.56
C GLU A 97 -7.29 5.21 -14.71
N GLY A 98 -7.15 4.19 -15.56
CA GLY A 98 -8.20 3.21 -15.83
C GLY A 98 -8.54 2.38 -14.60
N MET A 99 -7.52 1.86 -13.92
CA MET A 99 -7.67 1.15 -12.67
C MET A 99 -8.21 2.04 -11.56
N GLY A 100 -7.67 3.25 -11.40
CA GLY A 100 -8.17 4.22 -10.42
C GLY A 100 -9.66 4.52 -10.63
N LYS A 101 -10.09 4.75 -11.87
CA LYS A 101 -11.50 4.98 -12.23
C LYS A 101 -12.37 3.74 -11.94
N ASN A 102 -11.92 2.55 -12.29
CA ASN A 102 -12.65 1.31 -12.02
C ASN A 102 -12.79 1.04 -10.53
N LEU A 103 -11.71 1.20 -9.76
CA LEU A 103 -11.76 1.09 -8.29
C LEU A 103 -12.70 2.13 -7.69
N ALA A 104 -12.63 3.39 -8.12
CA ALA A 104 -13.54 4.42 -7.65
C ALA A 104 -15.00 4.07 -7.95
N PHE A 105 -15.31 3.60 -9.15
CA PHE A 105 -16.67 3.19 -9.52
C PHE A 105 -17.21 2.04 -8.66
N ARG A 106 -16.38 1.04 -8.36
CA ARG A 106 -16.80 -0.16 -7.62
C ARG A 106 -16.82 0.03 -6.10
N CYS A 107 -15.87 0.80 -5.58
CA CYS A 107 -15.64 0.90 -4.15
C CYS A 107 -16.14 2.22 -3.55
N SER A 108 -16.02 3.35 -4.26
CA SER A 108 -16.29 4.69 -3.68
C SER A 108 -17.69 4.78 -3.08
N ASN A 109 -18.74 4.45 -3.85
CA ASN A 109 -20.13 4.52 -3.35
C ASN A 109 -20.35 3.70 -2.08
N ALA A 110 -19.81 2.49 -2.02
CA ALA A 110 -20.01 1.62 -0.87
C ALA A 110 -19.18 2.04 0.34
N ILE A 111 -17.95 2.52 0.12
CA ILE A 111 -17.08 3.03 1.18
C ILE A 111 -17.66 4.33 1.75
N SER A 112 -18.03 5.29 0.88
CA SER A 112 -18.66 6.53 1.29
C SER A 112 -19.98 6.28 2.03
N ALA A 113 -20.80 5.33 1.60
CA ALA A 113 -22.02 4.95 2.33
C ALA A 113 -21.72 4.34 3.71
N SER A 114 -20.71 3.47 3.81
CA SER A 114 -20.28 2.87 5.08
C SER A 114 -19.75 3.93 6.06
N VAL A 115 -18.90 4.83 5.57
CA VAL A 115 -18.35 5.96 6.32
C VAL A 115 -19.47 6.89 6.78
N GLN A 116 -20.37 7.31 5.90
CA GLN A 116 -21.50 8.18 6.24
C GLN A 116 -22.43 7.54 7.27
N THR A 117 -22.77 6.26 7.11
CA THR A 117 -23.60 5.52 8.06
C THR A 117 -22.92 5.48 9.43
N SER A 118 -21.63 5.16 9.47
CA SER A 118 -20.90 5.13 10.73
C SER A 118 -20.75 6.51 11.37
N GLN A 119 -20.55 7.58 10.58
CA GLN A 119 -20.53 8.95 11.10
C GLN A 119 -21.87 9.36 11.68
N LYS A 120 -22.97 9.03 10.99
CA LYS A 120 -24.33 9.29 11.47
C LYS A 120 -24.59 8.57 12.78
N ASP A 121 -24.24 7.29 12.86
CA ASP A 121 -24.43 6.52 14.08
C ASP A 121 -23.56 7.03 15.24
N MET A 122 -22.32 7.47 14.97
CA MET A 122 -21.49 8.15 15.98
C MET A 122 -22.16 9.41 16.52
N ILE A 123 -22.76 10.22 15.64
CA ILE A 123 -23.51 11.42 16.03
C ILE A 123 -24.73 11.05 16.86
N ASP A 124 -25.53 10.07 16.43
CA ASP A 124 -26.77 9.65 17.09
C ASP A 124 -26.47 9.10 18.51
N CYS A 125 -25.35 8.39 18.71
CA CYS A 125 -24.91 7.92 20.03
C CYS A 125 -24.41 9.05 20.96
N VAL A 126 -23.79 10.10 20.41
CA VAL A 126 -23.26 11.23 21.18
C VAL A 126 -24.36 12.24 21.53
N GLN A 127 -25.36 12.40 20.66
CA GLN A 127 -26.49 13.31 20.81
C GLN A 127 -27.14 13.34 22.21
N PRO A 128 -27.49 12.20 22.85
CA PRO A 128 -28.13 12.21 24.18
C PRO A 128 -27.23 12.70 25.31
N LEU A 129 -25.90 12.72 25.12
CA LEU A 129 -24.94 13.19 26.12
C LEU A 129 -24.81 14.72 26.15
N LEU A 130 -25.22 15.39 25.06
CA LEU A 130 -25.12 16.84 24.94
C LEU A 130 -26.36 17.56 25.49
N PRO A 131 -26.21 18.84 25.90
CA PRO A 131 -27.34 19.68 26.28
C PRO A 131 -28.27 19.93 25.08
N PRO A 132 -29.58 20.10 25.32
CA PRO A 132 -30.57 20.29 24.24
C PRO A 132 -30.30 21.51 23.35
N ALA A 133 -29.58 22.52 23.84
CA ALA A 133 -29.16 23.69 23.06
C ALA A 133 -28.15 23.34 21.95
N VAL A 134 -27.27 22.35 22.18
CA VAL A 134 -26.22 21.95 21.23
C VAL A 134 -26.70 20.85 20.29
N GLN A 135 -27.67 20.04 20.71
CA GLN A 135 -28.26 18.96 19.89
C GLN A 135 -28.80 19.49 18.54
N SER A 136 -29.47 20.65 18.54
CA SER A 136 -30.01 21.26 17.32
C SER A 136 -28.94 21.85 16.38
N GLN A 137 -27.74 22.12 16.88
CA GLN A 137 -26.63 22.73 16.12
C GLN A 137 -25.59 21.70 15.65
N LEU A 138 -25.65 20.47 16.17
CA LEU A 138 -24.67 19.43 15.95
C LEU A 138 -24.55 19.05 14.46
N HIS A 139 -25.68 18.93 13.76
CA HIS A 139 -25.71 18.68 12.31
C HIS A 139 -25.10 19.80 11.46
N THR A 140 -25.09 21.04 11.96
CA THR A 140 -24.49 22.19 11.27
C THR A 140 -22.99 22.29 11.57
N LEU A 141 -22.57 21.87 12.77
CA LEU A 141 -21.19 21.93 13.25
C LEU A 141 -20.32 20.77 12.74
N ILE A 142 -20.93 19.63 12.41
CA ILE A 142 -20.25 18.47 11.85
C ILE A 142 -20.88 18.15 10.50
N PRO A 143 -20.47 18.85 9.42
CA PRO A 143 -20.89 18.46 8.08
C PRO A 143 -20.37 17.05 7.80
N SER A 144 -21.29 16.10 7.58
CA SER A 144 -20.97 14.82 6.95
C SER A 144 -20.50 15.11 5.52
N ARG A 145 -19.20 15.39 5.36
CA ARG A 145 -18.62 15.59 4.03
C ARG A 145 -18.80 14.29 3.24
N MET A 146 -19.00 14.42 1.93
CA MET A 146 -18.82 13.26 1.07
C MET A 146 -17.35 12.86 1.15
N PHE A 147 -17.13 11.70 1.75
CA PHE A 147 -15.82 11.08 1.78
C PHE A 147 -15.47 10.64 0.35
N ASP A 148 -14.40 11.21 -0.20
CA ASP A 148 -13.87 10.86 -1.50
C ASP A 148 -12.52 10.15 -1.30
N LEU A 149 -12.43 8.91 -1.78
CA LEU A 149 -11.27 8.05 -1.55
C LEU A 149 -10.29 8.22 -2.72
N SER A 150 -9.04 8.60 -2.43
CA SER A 150 -7.99 8.65 -3.44
C SER A 150 -7.29 7.29 -3.56
N TYR A 151 -7.20 6.78 -4.79
CA TYR A 151 -6.48 5.56 -5.12
C TYR A 151 -5.15 5.94 -5.77
N ASP A 152 -4.07 6.01 -4.97
CA ASP A 152 -2.71 6.22 -5.47
C ASP A 152 -2.04 4.86 -5.70
N LEU A 153 -1.83 4.52 -6.97
CA LEU A 153 -1.26 3.23 -7.40
C LEU A 153 0.21 3.36 -7.82
N ASN A 154 0.64 4.58 -8.21
CA ASN A 154 2.01 4.90 -8.59
C ASN A 154 2.62 3.88 -9.56
N CYS A 155 1.85 3.52 -10.61
CA CYS A 155 2.26 2.49 -11.57
C CYS A 155 3.53 2.89 -12.32
N GLY A 156 3.74 4.20 -12.51
CA GLY A 156 4.92 4.77 -13.16
C GLY A 156 6.26 4.40 -12.50
N SER A 157 6.33 4.38 -11.16
CA SER A 157 7.54 3.94 -10.44
C SER A 157 7.62 2.42 -10.32
N LEU A 158 6.48 1.74 -10.19
CA LEU A 158 6.42 0.30 -9.96
C LEU A 158 6.87 -0.52 -11.18
N CYS A 159 6.64 0.01 -12.38
CA CYS A 159 6.95 -0.65 -13.65
C CYS A 159 8.15 -0.05 -14.40
N SER A 160 8.95 0.81 -13.76
CA SER A 160 10.12 1.45 -14.39
C SER A 160 11.13 0.42 -14.91
N ASP A 161 11.27 -0.71 -14.22
CA ASP A 161 12.32 -1.71 -14.44
C ASP A 161 11.97 -2.77 -15.51
N PHE A 162 10.79 -2.67 -16.14
CA PHE A 162 10.39 -3.59 -17.19
C PHE A 162 11.37 -3.54 -18.37
N GLN A 163 12.01 -4.68 -18.65
CA GLN A 163 12.86 -4.92 -19.83
C GLN A 163 12.06 -5.69 -20.88
N GLU A 164 12.00 -5.13 -22.08
CA GLU A 164 11.18 -5.62 -23.18
C GLU A 164 11.94 -6.66 -24.00
N ASN A 165 11.35 -7.84 -24.22
CA ASN A 165 11.88 -8.80 -25.19
C ASN A 165 10.98 -8.83 -26.43
N ILE A 166 11.21 -7.84 -27.32
CA ILE A 166 10.52 -7.70 -28.61
C ILE A 166 11.41 -8.23 -29.76
N GLU A 167 12.57 -8.81 -29.43
CA GLU A 167 13.46 -9.41 -30.42
C GLU A 167 12.78 -10.61 -31.06
N PHE A 168 12.93 -10.70 -32.38
CA PHE A 168 12.45 -11.86 -33.12
C PHE A 168 13.25 -13.09 -32.69
N GLN A 169 12.62 -14.00 -31.97
CA GLN A 169 13.18 -15.32 -31.67
C GLN A 169 12.43 -16.35 -32.49
N PHE A 170 13.15 -17.03 -33.39
CA PHE A 170 12.56 -18.08 -34.21
C PHE A 170 12.18 -19.28 -33.32
N SER A 171 10.90 -19.68 -33.37
CA SER A 171 10.34 -20.76 -32.56
C SER A 171 11.09 -22.10 -32.68
N LEU A 172 11.72 -22.34 -33.83
CA LEU A 172 12.53 -23.52 -34.15
C LEU A 172 14.04 -23.21 -34.20
N GLY A 173 14.50 -22.16 -33.51
CA GLY A 173 15.92 -21.88 -33.38
C GLY A 173 16.69 -23.11 -32.90
N TRP A 174 17.95 -23.27 -33.32
CA TRP A 174 18.77 -24.44 -33.00
C TRP A 174 18.81 -24.73 -31.48
N THR A 175 18.76 -23.69 -30.64
CA THR A 175 18.66 -23.80 -29.18
C THR A 175 17.34 -24.43 -28.69
N SER A 176 16.20 -24.04 -29.27
CA SER A 176 14.87 -24.60 -29.00
C SER A 176 14.76 -26.06 -29.48
N LEU A 177 15.32 -26.34 -30.65
CA LEU A 177 15.36 -27.68 -31.26
C LEU A 177 16.21 -28.65 -30.43
N VAL A 178 17.39 -28.20 -29.98
CA VAL A 178 18.28 -28.96 -29.08
C VAL A 178 17.65 -29.13 -27.69
N ASN A 179 17.02 -28.09 -27.13
CA ASN A 179 16.30 -28.20 -25.85
C ASN A 179 15.15 -29.22 -25.90
N ARG A 180 14.41 -29.28 -27.02
CA ARG A 180 13.26 -30.18 -27.19
C ARG A 180 13.64 -31.63 -27.50
N PHE A 181 14.75 -31.86 -28.20
CA PHE A 181 15.21 -33.22 -28.55
C PHE A 181 16.21 -33.82 -27.55
N LEU A 182 17.00 -33.02 -26.82
CA LEU A 182 18.03 -33.50 -25.88
C LEU A 182 17.72 -33.23 -24.40
N GLY A 183 16.65 -32.48 -24.09
CA GLY A 183 16.28 -32.09 -22.75
C GLY A 183 17.16 -30.98 -22.16
N PRO A 184 16.65 -30.21 -21.17
CA PRO A 184 17.28 -28.97 -20.71
C PRO A 184 18.67 -29.16 -20.07
N ALA A 185 18.94 -30.32 -19.47
CA ALA A 185 20.23 -30.59 -18.82
C ALA A 185 21.39 -30.87 -19.81
N ASN A 186 21.10 -31.52 -20.94
CA ASN A 186 22.12 -31.88 -21.93
C ASN A 186 22.30 -30.79 -23.01
N ALA A 187 21.25 -29.99 -23.24
CA ALA A 187 21.28 -28.89 -24.20
C ALA A 187 22.25 -27.78 -23.81
N ASN A 188 22.34 -27.42 -22.52
CA ASN A 188 23.33 -26.44 -22.05
C ASN A 188 24.77 -26.93 -22.25
N ARG A 189 25.04 -28.23 -22.05
CA ARG A 189 26.36 -28.83 -22.33
C ARG A 189 26.68 -28.88 -23.82
N ALA A 190 25.70 -29.23 -24.67
CA ALA A 190 25.87 -29.26 -26.12
C ALA A 190 26.07 -27.86 -26.72
N LEU A 191 25.32 -26.86 -26.25
CA LEU A 191 25.47 -25.47 -26.68
C LEU A 191 26.80 -24.86 -26.23
N MET A 192 27.30 -25.18 -25.03
CA MET A 192 28.65 -24.77 -24.60
C MET A 192 29.75 -25.39 -25.49
N LEU A 193 29.63 -26.66 -25.85
CA LEU A 193 30.60 -27.36 -26.71
C LEU A 193 30.68 -26.78 -28.12
N VAL A 194 29.53 -26.43 -28.71
CA VAL A 194 29.48 -25.79 -30.04
C VAL A 194 30.04 -24.36 -29.99
N ASN A 195 29.73 -23.61 -28.93
CA ASN A 195 30.21 -22.23 -28.77
C ASN A 195 31.73 -22.18 -28.52
N HIS A 196 32.30 -23.18 -27.85
CA HIS A 196 33.75 -23.29 -27.66
C HIS A 196 34.50 -23.64 -28.96
N ASN A 197 33.88 -24.38 -29.88
CA ASN A 197 34.47 -24.73 -31.19
C ASN A 197 34.41 -23.59 -32.23
N LEU A 198 33.62 -22.53 -31.99
CA LEU A 198 33.51 -21.37 -32.89
C LEU A 198 34.32 -20.15 -32.43
N GLN A 199 35.04 -20.25 -31.31
CA GLN A 199 35.89 -19.17 -30.81
C GLN A 199 37.23 -19.12 -31.58
N VAL A 200 37.19 -18.48 -32.75
CA VAL A 200 38.39 -18.06 -33.49
C VAL A 200 39.16 -17.02 -32.65
N PRO A 201 40.49 -17.14 -32.48
CA PRO A 201 41.29 -16.13 -31.77
C PRO A 201 41.26 -14.79 -32.53
N ARG A 202 40.85 -13.73 -31.82
CA ARG A 202 40.81 -12.34 -32.30
C ARG A 202 42.25 -11.80 -32.46
N PRO A 203 42.67 -11.28 -33.64
CA PRO A 203 43.93 -10.55 -33.75
C PRO A 203 43.78 -9.14 -33.16
N VAL A 204 44.79 -8.74 -32.39
CA VAL A 204 44.96 -7.41 -31.79
C VAL A 204 45.40 -6.40 -32.87
N PRO A 205 44.95 -5.13 -32.86
CA PRO A 205 45.38 -4.15 -33.87
C PRO A 205 46.78 -3.61 -33.57
N ILE A 206 47.64 -3.56 -34.58
CA ILE A 206 48.99 -2.97 -34.54
C ILE A 206 48.95 -1.54 -35.11
N THR A 207 49.41 -0.58 -34.32
CA THR A 207 49.72 0.81 -34.68
C THR A 207 51.06 0.89 -35.44
N PRO A 208 51.25 1.75 -36.46
CA PRO A 208 52.52 1.81 -37.20
C PRO A 208 53.47 2.85 -36.59
N ILE A 209 54.74 2.51 -36.38
CA ILE A 209 55.83 3.50 -36.23
C ILE A 209 57.07 3.04 -36.99
N LEU A 210 57.69 4.01 -37.67
CA LEU A 210 58.91 3.94 -38.46
C LEU A 210 60.18 3.53 -37.66
N THR A 211 61.11 2.92 -38.40
CA THR A 211 62.55 2.62 -38.26
C THR A 211 63.45 3.53 -37.38
N PRO A 212 64.78 3.29 -37.23
CA PRO A 212 65.60 2.04 -37.12
C PRO A 212 66.72 2.11 -36.03
N SER A 213 67.32 0.97 -35.61
CA SER A 213 68.77 0.85 -35.25
C SER A 213 69.19 -0.54 -34.74
N THR A 214 70.19 -1.15 -35.40
CA THR A 214 71.13 -2.24 -35.00
C THR A 214 72.21 -1.64 -34.03
N PRO A 215 73.16 -2.34 -33.32
CA PRO A 215 73.65 -3.74 -33.40
C PRO A 215 73.94 -4.51 -32.06
N ALA A 216 74.40 -5.77 -32.21
CA ALA A 216 75.33 -6.56 -31.37
C ALA A 216 74.78 -7.75 -30.51
N GLY A 217 75.36 -8.96 -30.74
CA GLY A 217 74.99 -10.31 -30.24
C GLY A 217 75.42 -10.66 -28.80
N PRO A 218 75.76 -11.92 -28.41
CA PRO A 218 75.84 -13.22 -29.13
C PRO A 218 75.11 -14.44 -28.46
N HIS A 219 75.06 -15.55 -29.22
CA HIS A 219 74.74 -17.00 -28.96
C HIS A 219 75.06 -17.62 -27.56
N PRO A 220 74.70 -18.90 -27.18
CA PRO A 220 74.01 -19.99 -27.93
C PRO A 220 72.98 -20.92 -27.17
N GLN A 221 72.24 -21.71 -27.97
CA GLN A 221 71.75 -23.12 -27.77
C GLN A 221 70.67 -23.45 -26.70
N GLU A 222 69.52 -24.02 -27.15
CA GLU A 222 69.13 -25.45 -26.98
C GLU A 222 67.67 -25.72 -27.42
N GLY A 223 67.47 -26.79 -28.22
CA GLY A 223 66.30 -27.68 -28.12
C GLY A 223 64.91 -27.25 -28.64
N GLY A 224 64.75 -26.96 -29.93
CA GLY A 224 63.43 -26.88 -30.57
C GLY A 224 62.99 -28.24 -31.13
N VAL A 225 62.35 -29.08 -30.32
CA VAL A 225 61.63 -30.28 -30.80
C VAL A 225 60.32 -29.85 -31.44
N SER A 226 60.07 -30.50 -32.56
CA SER A 226 59.14 -30.19 -33.63
C SER A 226 57.65 -30.20 -33.23
N GLN A 227 56.91 -29.24 -33.78
CA GLN A 227 55.45 -29.14 -33.88
C GLN A 227 54.81 -30.38 -34.56
N GLU A 228 55.63 -31.31 -35.05
CA GLU A 228 55.27 -32.57 -35.66
C GLU A 228 54.92 -33.67 -34.63
N GLU A 229 55.45 -33.65 -33.40
CA GLU A 229 55.11 -34.66 -32.37
C GLU A 229 53.71 -34.47 -31.76
N LEU A 230 53.24 -33.23 -31.63
CA LEU A 230 51.91 -32.94 -31.10
C LEU A 230 50.82 -33.30 -32.14
N MET A 231 51.11 -33.10 -33.43
CA MET A 231 50.22 -33.49 -34.52
C MET A 231 50.12 -35.03 -34.66
N LEU A 232 51.22 -35.76 -34.41
CA LEU A 232 51.23 -37.22 -34.40
C LEU A 232 50.46 -37.84 -33.22
N THR A 233 50.37 -37.13 -32.08
CA THR A 233 49.61 -37.58 -30.90
C THR A 233 48.09 -37.40 -31.09
N VAL A 234 47.67 -36.32 -31.76
CA VAL A 234 46.27 -36.10 -32.16
C VAL A 234 45.87 -37.09 -33.28
N ALA A 235 46.78 -37.36 -34.22
CA ALA A 235 46.55 -38.33 -35.28
C ALA A 235 46.50 -39.78 -34.76
N SER A 236 47.33 -40.16 -33.77
CA SER A 236 47.30 -41.50 -33.18
C SER A 236 46.08 -41.75 -32.28
N GLY A 237 45.59 -40.69 -31.59
CA GLY A 237 44.33 -40.71 -30.85
C GLY A 237 43.11 -40.94 -31.73
N LEU A 238 43.11 -40.40 -32.96
CA LEU A 238 42.09 -40.65 -33.98
C LEU A 238 42.29 -41.98 -34.73
N ALA A 239 43.52 -42.48 -34.85
CA ALA A 239 43.80 -43.74 -35.55
C ALA A 239 43.40 -44.98 -34.73
N SER A 240 43.50 -44.94 -33.40
CA SER A 240 43.18 -46.10 -32.53
C SER A 240 41.67 -46.37 -32.35
N LEU A 241 40.80 -45.45 -32.77
CA LEU A 241 39.35 -45.62 -32.82
C LEU A 241 38.83 -46.14 -34.17
N THR A 242 39.73 -46.63 -35.04
CA THR A 242 39.38 -47.36 -36.27
C THR A 242 39.08 -48.83 -35.96
N SER A 243 38.22 -49.08 -34.98
CA SER A 243 37.59 -50.40 -34.85
C SER A 243 36.64 -50.59 -36.02
N ARG A 244 36.71 -51.75 -36.70
CA ARG A 244 36.01 -52.14 -37.95
C ARG A 244 34.50 -51.83 -38.03
N THR A 245 33.87 -51.41 -36.93
CA THR A 245 32.49 -50.91 -36.85
C THR A 245 32.33 -49.47 -37.38
N SER A 246 33.37 -48.64 -37.35
CA SER A 246 33.29 -47.23 -37.80
C SER A 246 33.25 -47.09 -39.33
N MET A 247 33.95 -47.96 -40.07
CA MET A 247 33.90 -47.95 -41.54
C MET A 247 32.54 -48.38 -42.09
N SER A 248 31.83 -49.33 -41.46
CA SER A 248 30.47 -49.69 -41.90
C SER A 248 29.47 -48.58 -41.62
N MET A 249 29.59 -47.86 -40.50
CA MET A 249 28.76 -46.70 -40.18
C MET A 249 28.96 -45.55 -41.19
N VAL A 250 30.19 -45.30 -41.64
CA VAL A 250 30.50 -44.26 -42.64
C VAL A 250 30.03 -44.66 -44.04
N ILE A 251 30.17 -45.93 -44.43
CA ILE A 251 29.72 -46.42 -45.74
C ILE A 251 28.20 -46.52 -45.81
N VAL A 252 27.56 -47.06 -44.77
CA VAL A 252 26.08 -47.08 -44.66
C VAL A 252 25.56 -45.64 -44.55
N GLY A 253 26.20 -44.77 -43.76
CA GLY A 253 25.89 -43.35 -43.70
C GLY A 253 26.01 -42.66 -45.06
N GLY A 254 27.05 -42.96 -45.84
CA GLY A 254 27.29 -42.39 -47.18
C GLY A 254 26.35 -42.91 -48.26
N VAL A 255 26.00 -44.20 -48.24
CA VAL A 255 25.01 -44.79 -49.16
C VAL A 255 23.61 -44.31 -48.83
N VAL A 256 23.26 -44.19 -47.54
CA VAL A 256 22.01 -43.57 -47.09
C VAL A 256 21.98 -42.09 -47.49
N TRP A 257 23.07 -41.33 -47.34
CA TRP A 257 23.18 -39.94 -47.80
C TRP A 257 23.00 -39.79 -49.32
N ARG A 258 23.44 -40.78 -50.10
CA ARG A 258 23.30 -40.82 -51.56
C ARG A 258 21.94 -41.34 -52.03
N SER A 259 21.29 -42.21 -51.24
CA SER A 259 19.99 -42.85 -51.52
C SER A 259 18.79 -42.01 -51.07
N VAL A 260 18.85 -41.48 -49.85
CA VAL A 260 17.85 -40.58 -49.25
C VAL A 260 17.94 -39.17 -49.87
N GLY A 261 19.06 -38.90 -50.53
CA GLY A 261 19.20 -37.84 -51.51
C GLY A 261 19.36 -36.47 -50.86
N TRP A 262 20.23 -35.68 -51.47
CA TRP A 262 20.27 -34.22 -51.26
C TRP A 262 18.87 -33.58 -51.31
N ARG A 263 17.92 -34.22 -52.00
CA ARG A 263 16.50 -33.85 -52.05
C ARG A 263 15.83 -33.79 -50.69
N LEU A 264 16.06 -34.73 -49.77
CA LEU A 264 15.44 -34.68 -48.44
C LEU A 264 16.06 -33.60 -47.54
N ILE A 265 17.37 -33.37 -47.67
CA ILE A 265 18.07 -32.27 -46.99
C ILE A 265 17.62 -30.92 -47.57
N ALA A 266 17.50 -30.82 -48.89
CA ALA A 266 17.00 -29.64 -49.57
C ALA A 266 15.52 -29.39 -49.24
N LEU A 267 14.69 -30.43 -49.16
CA LEU A 267 13.30 -30.33 -48.73
C LEU A 267 13.18 -29.89 -47.27
N SER A 268 13.97 -30.44 -46.35
CA SER A 268 13.94 -30.04 -44.94
C SER A 268 14.48 -28.62 -44.74
N MET A 269 15.58 -28.25 -45.41
CA MET A 269 16.12 -26.89 -45.40
C MET A 269 15.16 -25.89 -46.05
N SER A 270 14.50 -26.27 -47.14
CA SER A 270 13.47 -25.46 -47.80
C SER A 270 12.24 -25.28 -46.89
N LEU A 271 11.74 -26.35 -46.26
CA LEU A 271 10.62 -26.29 -45.32
C LEU A 271 10.97 -25.44 -44.09
N TYR A 272 12.16 -25.60 -43.53
CA TYR A 272 12.66 -24.78 -42.41
C TYR A 272 12.78 -23.30 -42.81
N GLY A 273 13.32 -23.02 -44.00
CA GLY A 273 13.40 -21.67 -44.55
C GLY A 273 12.02 -21.05 -44.81
N LEU A 274 11.04 -21.84 -45.25
CA LEU A 274 9.65 -21.42 -45.43
C LEU A 274 8.98 -21.07 -44.10
N VAL A 275 9.17 -21.89 -43.06
CA VAL A 275 8.67 -21.59 -41.72
C VAL A 275 9.36 -20.35 -41.13
N TYR A 276 10.67 -20.19 -41.35
CA TYR A 276 11.42 -19.01 -40.96
C TYR A 276 10.93 -17.74 -41.67
N LEU A 277 10.72 -17.80 -42.98
CA LEU A 277 10.14 -16.68 -43.72
C LEU A 277 8.72 -16.40 -43.28
N TYR A 278 7.90 -17.43 -43.07
CA TYR A 278 6.53 -17.28 -42.57
C TYR A 278 6.51 -16.59 -41.21
N GLU A 279 7.34 -17.02 -40.28
CA GLU A 279 7.43 -16.44 -38.93
C GLU A 279 7.98 -15.01 -39.00
N LYS A 280 8.98 -14.75 -39.85
CA LYS A 280 9.57 -13.42 -40.04
C LYS A 280 8.63 -12.44 -40.74
N LEU A 281 7.83 -12.90 -41.70
CA LEU A 281 6.79 -12.11 -42.37
C LEU A 281 5.59 -11.86 -41.42
N THR A 282 5.27 -12.82 -40.56
CA THR A 282 4.21 -12.69 -39.56
C THR A 282 4.62 -11.78 -38.39
N TRP A 283 5.93 -11.61 -38.14
CA TRP A 283 6.50 -10.70 -37.14
C TRP A 283 6.45 -9.22 -37.54
N THR A 284 5.24 -8.73 -37.81
CA THR A 284 4.93 -7.33 -38.10
C THR A 284 4.91 -6.49 -36.81
N THR A 285 4.86 -5.15 -36.93
CA THR A 285 4.72 -4.23 -35.79
C THR A 285 3.51 -4.57 -34.91
N LYS A 286 2.42 -5.06 -35.49
CA LYS A 286 1.23 -5.51 -34.76
C LYS A 286 1.43 -6.81 -33.97
N ALA A 287 2.23 -7.75 -34.47
CA ALA A 287 2.57 -8.95 -33.71
C ALA A 287 3.49 -8.62 -32.53
N LYS A 288 4.45 -7.71 -32.74
CA LYS A 288 5.33 -7.17 -31.70
C LYS A 288 4.55 -6.44 -30.61
N GLU A 289 3.59 -5.60 -30.98
CA GLU A 289 2.70 -4.90 -30.05
C GLU A 289 1.93 -5.90 -29.16
N ARG A 290 1.35 -6.96 -29.74
CA ARG A 290 0.65 -7.99 -28.96
C ARG A 290 1.57 -8.78 -28.03
N ALA A 291 2.79 -9.10 -28.47
CA ALA A 291 3.77 -9.80 -27.63
C ALA A 291 4.21 -8.90 -26.45
N PHE A 292 4.48 -7.62 -26.73
CA PHE A 292 4.78 -6.61 -25.72
C PHE A 292 3.63 -6.48 -24.71
N LYS A 293 2.39 -6.30 -25.18
CA LYS A 293 1.21 -6.17 -24.31
C LYS A 293 1.05 -7.38 -23.39
N ARG A 294 1.23 -8.61 -23.90
CA ARG A 294 1.18 -9.82 -23.06
C ARG A 294 2.27 -9.84 -21.98
N GLN A 295 3.52 -9.63 -22.36
CA GLN A 295 4.64 -9.57 -21.39
C GLN A 295 4.42 -8.47 -20.35
N PHE A 296 3.85 -7.34 -20.78
CA PHE A 296 3.55 -6.21 -19.92
C PHE A 296 2.39 -6.51 -18.98
N VAL A 297 1.32 -7.17 -19.44
CA VAL A 297 0.21 -7.63 -18.59
C VAL A 297 0.74 -8.53 -17.49
N ASP A 298 1.54 -9.55 -17.82
CA ASP A 298 2.07 -10.50 -16.85
C ASP A 298 2.96 -9.80 -15.82
N TYR A 299 3.88 -8.95 -16.28
CA TYR A 299 4.77 -8.18 -15.41
C TYR A 299 4.02 -7.18 -14.52
N ALA A 300 3.10 -6.41 -15.10
CA ALA A 300 2.31 -5.43 -14.37
C ALA A 300 1.39 -6.12 -13.37
N ALA A 301 0.76 -7.25 -13.72
CA ALA A 301 -0.07 -8.03 -12.80
C ALA A 301 0.72 -8.50 -11.58
N GLU A 302 1.93 -9.06 -11.76
CA GLU A 302 2.79 -9.47 -10.65
C GLU A 302 3.18 -8.30 -9.75
N LYS A 303 3.60 -7.18 -10.33
CA LYS A 303 3.99 -5.99 -9.57
C LYS A 303 2.81 -5.38 -8.81
N LEU A 304 1.67 -5.30 -9.48
CA LEU A 304 0.47 -4.73 -8.92
C LEU A 304 -0.09 -5.59 -7.78
N GLN A 305 0.01 -6.92 -7.88
CA GLN A 305 -0.31 -7.84 -6.78
C GLN A 305 0.50 -7.56 -5.50
N LEU A 306 1.78 -7.20 -5.63
CA LEU A 306 2.62 -6.88 -4.47
C LEU A 306 2.15 -5.62 -3.73
N ILE A 307 1.55 -4.66 -4.43
CA ILE A 307 1.07 -3.42 -3.82
C ILE A 307 -0.39 -3.45 -3.39
N VAL A 308 -1.14 -4.52 -3.67
CA VAL A 308 -2.55 -4.63 -3.27
C VAL A 308 -2.73 -4.39 -1.78
N SER A 309 -1.89 -5.03 -0.96
CA SER A 309 -1.92 -4.87 0.50
C SER A 309 -1.56 -3.45 0.93
N PHE A 310 -0.63 -2.79 0.23
CA PHE A 310 -0.24 -1.41 0.50
C PHE A 310 -1.34 -0.41 0.12
N THR A 311 -1.91 -0.52 -1.08
CA THR A 311 -3.00 0.35 -1.55
C THR A 311 -4.25 0.19 -0.70
N SER A 312 -4.65 -1.05 -0.39
CA SER A 312 -5.80 -1.32 0.47
C SER A 312 -5.57 -0.81 1.90
N ALA A 313 -4.38 -1.00 2.48
CA ALA A 313 -4.02 -0.44 3.78
C ALA A 313 -4.00 1.10 3.78
N ASN A 314 -3.52 1.74 2.71
CA ASN A 314 -3.57 3.20 2.58
C ASN A 314 -5.01 3.71 2.51
N CYS A 315 -5.88 3.05 1.75
CA CYS A 315 -7.30 3.42 1.70
C CYS A 315 -7.99 3.25 3.06
N SER A 316 -7.69 2.13 3.72
CA SER A 316 -8.12 1.80 5.07
C SER A 316 -7.68 2.89 6.08
N HIS A 317 -6.44 3.35 5.98
CA HIS A 317 -5.89 4.43 6.80
C HIS A 317 -6.56 5.78 6.53
N GLN A 318 -6.87 6.12 5.27
CA GLN A 318 -7.61 7.34 4.92
C GLN A 318 -8.99 7.36 5.58
N VAL A 319 -9.73 6.23 5.50
CA VAL A 319 -11.02 6.07 6.18
C VAL A 319 -10.88 6.16 7.70
N GLN A 320 -9.88 5.48 8.26
CA GLN A 320 -9.62 5.52 9.70
C GLN A 320 -9.34 6.95 10.18
N GLN A 321 -8.54 7.71 9.45
CA GLN A 321 -8.20 9.09 9.80
C GLN A 321 -9.42 10.00 9.73
N GLU A 322 -10.27 9.84 8.71
CA GLU A 322 -11.46 10.65 8.53
C GLU A 322 -12.53 10.38 9.61
N MET A 323 -12.75 9.11 9.95
CA MET A 323 -13.65 8.72 11.04
C MET A 323 -13.09 9.11 12.41
N ALA A 324 -11.80 8.93 12.66
CA ALA A 324 -11.15 9.32 13.91
C ALA A 324 -11.16 10.85 14.09
N ALA A 325 -10.98 11.62 13.01
CA ALA A 325 -11.09 13.08 13.05
C ALA A 325 -12.52 13.51 13.37
N THR A 326 -13.53 12.84 12.82
CA THR A 326 -14.94 13.10 13.14
C THR A 326 -15.25 12.79 14.59
N PHE A 327 -14.76 11.64 15.09
CA PHE A 327 -14.89 11.28 16.50
C PHE A 327 -14.20 12.28 17.43
N ALA A 328 -12.99 12.73 17.11
CA ALA A 328 -12.28 13.74 17.91
C ALA A 328 -13.08 15.04 18.04
N ARG A 329 -13.76 15.49 16.98
CA ARG A 329 -14.65 16.65 17.02
C ARG A 329 -15.87 16.41 17.92
N LEU A 330 -16.47 15.22 17.84
CA LEU A 330 -17.59 14.85 18.71
C LEU A 330 -17.17 14.81 20.19
N SER A 331 -16.05 14.17 20.49
CA SER A 331 -15.50 14.12 21.86
C SER A 331 -15.21 15.52 22.39
N GLN A 332 -14.66 16.41 21.57
CA GLN A 332 -14.44 17.81 21.96
C GLN A 332 -15.73 18.53 22.36
N GLN A 333 -16.87 18.27 21.69
CA GLN A 333 -18.15 18.86 22.06
C GLN A 333 -18.67 18.31 23.40
N VAL A 334 -18.45 17.02 23.66
CA VAL A 334 -18.80 16.42 24.95
C VAL A 334 -17.89 16.96 26.06
N ASP A 335 -16.60 17.11 25.82
CA ASP A 335 -15.64 17.68 26.79
C ASP A 335 -15.99 19.14 27.16
N GLN A 336 -16.43 19.94 26.18
CA GLN A 336 -16.97 21.28 26.45
C GLN A 336 -18.19 21.23 27.37
N THR A 337 -19.11 20.29 27.11
CA THR A 337 -20.29 20.08 27.96
C THR A 337 -19.88 19.67 29.38
N GLN A 338 -18.92 18.75 29.53
CA GLN A 338 -18.41 18.34 30.83
C GLN A 338 -17.79 19.53 31.59
N THR A 339 -17.00 20.35 30.90
CA THR A 339 -16.37 21.56 31.47
C THR A 339 -17.42 22.57 31.93
N GLU A 340 -18.52 22.74 31.17
CA GLU A 340 -19.65 23.58 31.57
C GLU A 340 -20.31 23.06 32.86
N LEU A 341 -20.59 21.75 32.94
CA LEU A 341 -21.16 21.13 34.14
C LEU A 341 -20.24 21.28 35.36
N GLU A 342 -18.92 21.08 35.20
CA GLU A 342 -17.93 21.32 36.26
C GLU A 342 -17.92 22.77 36.74
N GLY A 343 -18.05 23.72 35.81
CA GLY A 343 -18.20 25.14 36.12
C GLY A 343 -19.46 25.42 36.92
N GLU A 344 -20.60 24.81 36.56
CA GLU A 344 -21.85 24.94 37.30
C GLU A 344 -21.74 24.38 38.73
N ILE A 345 -21.14 23.19 38.90
CA ILE A 345 -20.89 22.57 40.20
C ILE A 345 -20.02 23.49 41.08
N SER A 346 -18.97 24.07 40.52
CA SER A 346 -18.07 25.00 41.22
C SER A 346 -18.81 26.27 41.66
N ARG A 347 -19.64 26.84 40.77
CA ARG A 347 -20.49 28.00 41.06
C ARG A 347 -21.49 27.72 42.19
N LEU A 348 -22.15 26.57 42.15
CA LEU A 348 -23.08 26.14 43.19
C LEU A 348 -22.36 25.93 44.53
N THR A 349 -21.17 25.34 44.52
CA THR A 349 -20.34 25.15 45.71
C THR A 349 -19.97 26.48 46.36
N ALA A 350 -19.52 27.47 45.58
CA ALA A 350 -19.23 28.81 46.09
C ALA A 350 -20.49 29.51 46.68
N LYS A 351 -21.65 29.31 46.05
CA LYS A 351 -22.94 29.84 46.54
C LYS A 351 -23.33 29.20 47.87
N ILE A 352 -23.15 27.88 48.03
CA ILE A 352 -23.40 27.16 49.28
C ILE A 352 -22.50 27.70 50.40
N GLN A 353 -21.20 27.86 50.16
CA GLN A 353 -20.25 28.42 51.15
C GLN A 353 -20.63 29.85 51.59
N ARG A 354 -21.07 30.69 50.64
CA ARG A 354 -21.54 32.05 50.95
C ARG A 354 -22.80 32.02 51.81
N LEU A 355 -23.76 31.16 51.50
CA LEU A 355 -24.99 31.00 52.29
C LEU A 355 -24.67 30.47 53.69
N GLU A 356 -23.74 29.53 53.82
CA GLU A 356 -23.27 29.02 55.10
C GLU A 356 -22.60 30.11 55.96
N THR A 357 -21.78 30.96 55.35
CA THR A 357 -21.16 32.10 56.04
C THR A 357 -22.20 33.10 56.54
N VAL A 358 -23.21 33.42 55.72
CA VAL A 358 -24.33 34.29 56.11
C VAL A 358 -25.12 33.67 57.26
N GLN A 359 -25.41 32.38 57.18
CA GLN A 359 -26.12 31.64 58.20
C GLN A 359 -25.35 31.60 59.53
N SER A 360 -24.05 31.35 59.49
CA SER A 360 -23.15 31.36 60.65
C SER A 360 -23.11 32.74 61.32
N ARG A 361 -22.94 33.81 60.53
CA ARG A 361 -22.96 35.20 61.03
C ARG A 361 -24.33 35.55 61.64
N SER A 362 -25.42 35.16 61.00
CA SER A 362 -26.78 35.37 61.51
C SER A 362 -26.99 34.64 62.85
N LYS A 363 -26.54 33.39 62.97
CA LYS A 363 -26.57 32.63 64.24
C LYS A 363 -25.75 33.31 65.33
N SER A 364 -24.52 33.75 65.04
CA SER A 364 -23.67 34.47 66.00
C SER A 364 -24.33 35.75 66.49
N LEU A 365 -24.90 36.55 65.58
CA LEU A 365 -25.58 37.79 65.94
C LEU A 365 -26.85 37.53 66.76
N ARG A 366 -27.60 36.47 66.45
CA ARG A 366 -28.71 36.00 67.28
C ARG A 366 -28.25 35.64 68.68
N HIS A 367 -27.18 34.85 68.83
CA HIS A 367 -26.63 34.50 70.15
C HIS A 367 -26.25 35.74 70.97
N LYS A 368 -25.62 36.74 70.33
CA LYS A 368 -25.31 38.03 70.98
C LYS A 368 -26.58 38.79 71.38
N ALA A 369 -27.59 38.85 70.52
CA ALA A 369 -28.85 39.53 70.84
C ALA A 369 -29.61 38.83 71.97
N THR A 370 -29.65 37.50 72.00
CA THR A 370 -30.25 36.73 73.09
C THR A 370 -29.51 36.92 74.41
N ALA A 371 -28.16 36.98 74.37
CA ALA A 371 -27.37 37.28 75.56
C ALA A 371 -27.66 38.69 76.09
N LEU A 372 -27.71 39.70 75.21
CA LEU A 372 -28.04 41.08 75.58
C LEU A 372 -29.47 41.20 76.14
N GLN A 373 -30.43 40.48 75.56
CA GLN A 373 -31.80 40.40 76.09
C GLN A 373 -31.81 39.81 77.51
N SER A 374 -31.08 38.70 77.72
CA SER A 374 -30.97 38.08 79.04
C SER A 374 -30.30 39.01 80.07
N GLU A 375 -29.32 39.81 79.68
CA GLU A 375 -28.70 40.82 80.54
C GLU A 375 -29.69 41.93 80.90
N LEU A 376 -30.47 42.43 79.92
CA LEU A 376 -31.52 43.42 80.13
C LEU A 376 -32.64 42.91 81.05
N ASP A 377 -33.06 41.65 80.86
CA ASP A 377 -34.07 41.02 81.72
C ASP A 377 -33.56 40.86 83.15
N SER A 378 -32.29 40.45 83.32
CA SER A 378 -31.62 40.35 84.62
C SER A 378 -31.47 41.72 85.30
N PHE A 379 -31.11 42.77 84.54
CA PHE A 379 -31.06 44.14 85.03
C PHE A 379 -32.44 44.62 85.49
N THR A 380 -33.46 44.35 84.68
CA THR A 380 -34.86 44.73 84.99
C THR A 380 -35.35 44.04 86.27
N ALA A 381 -35.09 42.74 86.40
CA ALA A 381 -35.44 41.99 87.61
C ALA A 381 -34.68 42.47 88.86
N LYS A 382 -33.40 42.86 88.75
CA LYS A 382 -32.60 43.33 89.89
C LYS A 382 -32.89 44.75 90.33
N TYR A 383 -33.17 45.66 89.40
CA TYR A 383 -33.18 47.10 89.68
C TYR A 383 -34.51 47.80 89.44
N LEU A 384 -35.43 47.20 88.69
CA LEU A 384 -36.69 47.83 88.26
C LEU A 384 -37.94 47.10 88.77
N GLN A 385 -37.82 45.90 89.35
CA GLN A 385 -38.94 45.26 90.04
C GLN A 385 -39.21 45.91 91.41
N PRO A 386 -40.46 46.27 91.75
CA PRO A 386 -40.79 46.79 93.06
C PRO A 386 -40.47 45.73 94.12
N GLN A 387 -39.67 46.10 95.13
CA GLN A 387 -39.56 45.32 96.36
C GLN A 387 -40.95 45.29 96.99
N GLN A 388 -41.62 44.15 96.92
CA GLN A 388 -42.88 43.91 97.62
C GLN A 388 -42.61 43.56 99.09
#